data_AF-A0AAV8XAG0-F1
#
_entry.id   AF-A0AAV8XAG0-F1
#
_cell.length_a   1.000
_cell.length_b   1.000
_cell.length_c   1.000
_cell.angle_alpha   90.00
_cell.angle_beta   90.00
_cell.angle_gamma   90.00
#
_symmetry.space_group_name_H-M   'P 1'
#
loop_
_entity.id
_entity.type
_entity.pdbx_description
1 polymer ?
#
loop_
_entity_poly.entity_id
_entity_poly.type
_entity_poly.pdbx_seq_one_letter_code
_entity_poly.pdbx_strand_id
1 'polypeptide(L)'
;MAHLTVTQRIEILIFIGCGNKTRTQQEVCNLFNAKYPDDPITQSTVSKIKSKFRETGDVKDLPKSGRLKITHDKKIDTVLSMEESAQTRKVTSIQITTKSLRMTSIVGLNFVKA
;
A
#
# COMPACT_ATOMS: atom_id res chain seq x y z
N MET A 1 16.70 -0.94 4.22
CA MET A 1 17.23 -1.27 2.87
C MET A 1 18.62 -0.67 2.80
N ALA A 2 19.56 -1.31 2.10
CA ALA A 2 20.89 -0.73 1.89
C ALA A 2 20.77 0.73 1.40
N HIS A 3 21.68 1.59 1.84
CA HIS A 3 21.73 2.99 1.42
C HIS A 3 22.24 3.08 -0.02
N LEU A 4 21.37 2.74 -0.96
CA LEU A 4 21.67 2.81 -2.39
C LEU A 4 21.34 4.20 -2.92
N THR A 5 22.30 4.79 -3.64
CA THR A 5 22.07 6.00 -4.44
C THR A 5 21.06 5.74 -5.55
N VAL A 6 20.48 6.82 -6.10
CA VAL A 6 19.56 6.71 -7.24
C VAL A 6 20.25 6.03 -8.43
N THR A 7 21.51 6.40 -8.70
CA THR A 7 22.32 5.81 -9.77
C THR A 7 22.50 4.31 -9.59
N GLN A 8 22.87 3.84 -8.39
CA GLN A 8 23.01 2.40 -8.13
C GLN A 8 21.70 1.64 -8.31
N ARG A 9 20.55 2.23 -7.95
CA ARG A 9 19.25 1.59 -8.19
C ARG A 9 18.90 1.52 -9.68
N ILE A 10 19.23 2.56 -10.45
CA ILE A 10 19.10 2.54 -11.91
C ILE A 10 19.98 1.43 -12.49
N GLU A 11 21.23 1.30 -12.03
CA GLU A 11 22.11 0.23 -12.49
C GLU A 11 21.56 -1.16 -12.18
N ILE A 12 20.97 -1.37 -10.99
CA ILE A 12 20.29 -2.63 -10.66
C ILE A 12 19.16 -2.91 -11.65
N LEU A 13 18.37 -1.91 -12.03
CA LEU A 13 17.30 -2.05 -13.04
C LEU A 13 17.87 -2.37 -14.43
N ILE A 14 18.99 -1.75 -14.82
CA ILE A 14 19.71 -2.06 -16.07
C ILE A 14 20.19 -3.51 -16.06
N PHE A 15 20.74 -3.99 -14.94
CA PHE A 15 21.23 -5.37 -14.82
C PHE A 15 20.09 -6.40 -14.86
N ILE A 16 18.93 -6.09 -14.29
CA ILE A 16 17.72 -6.93 -14.40
C ILE A 16 17.35 -7.10 -15.88
N GLY A 17 17.49 -6.05 -16.69
CA GLY A 17 17.16 -6.06 -18.11
C GLY A 17 15.66 -5.93 -18.38
N CYS A 18 15.28 -5.97 -19.65
CA CYS A 18 13.90 -5.79 -20.11
C CYS A 18 13.52 -6.85 -21.15
N GLY A 19 12.25 -7.30 -21.10
CA GLY A 19 11.68 -8.26 -22.05
C GLY A 19 12.38 -9.62 -22.02
N ASN A 20 12.85 -10.08 -23.18
CA ASN A 20 13.39 -11.43 -23.36
C ASN A 20 14.81 -11.61 -22.77
N LYS A 21 15.48 -10.53 -22.35
CA LYS A 21 16.82 -10.56 -21.75
C LYS A 21 16.74 -10.18 -20.27
N THR A 22 15.96 -10.94 -19.50
CA THR A 22 15.83 -10.72 -18.06
C THR A 22 16.81 -11.63 -17.30
N ARG A 23 17.67 -11.05 -16.47
CA ARG A 23 18.54 -11.83 -15.57
C ARG A 23 17.80 -12.23 -14.30
N THR A 24 18.24 -13.31 -13.68
CA THR A 24 17.75 -13.69 -12.35
C THR A 24 18.22 -12.68 -11.30
N GLN A 25 17.47 -12.55 -10.20
CA GLN A 25 17.86 -11.63 -9.11
C GLN A 25 19.20 -12.02 -8.48
N GLN A 26 19.55 -13.31 -8.49
CA GLN A 26 20.82 -13.80 -7.96
C GLN A 26 22.00 -13.35 -8.83
N GLU A 27 21.87 -13.47 -10.17
CA GLU A 27 22.90 -13.00 -11.08
C GLU A 27 23.11 -11.49 -10.95
N VAL A 28 22.04 -10.71 -10.87
CA VAL A 28 22.13 -9.26 -10.67
C VAL A 28 22.82 -8.92 -9.35
N CYS A 29 22.50 -9.66 -8.28
CA CYS A 29 23.17 -9.50 -6.99
C CYS A 29 24.68 -9.76 -7.11
N ASN A 30 25.08 -10.84 -7.77
CA ASN A 30 26.48 -11.20 -7.97
C ASN A 30 27.21 -10.15 -8.82
N LEU A 31 26.60 -9.70 -9.93
CA LEU A 31 27.13 -8.65 -10.79
C LEU A 31 27.32 -7.33 -10.05
N PHE A 32 26.33 -6.93 -9.26
CA PHE A 32 26.40 -5.69 -8.49
C PHE A 32 27.48 -5.77 -7.42
N ASN A 33 27.53 -6.87 -6.66
CA ASN A 33 28.51 -7.04 -5.58
C ASN A 33 29.94 -7.21 -6.11
N ALA A 34 30.11 -7.76 -7.32
CA ALA A 34 31.41 -7.79 -7.99
C ALA A 34 31.88 -6.39 -8.41
N LYS A 35 30.95 -5.50 -8.77
CA LYS A 35 31.25 -4.10 -9.14
C LYS A 35 31.44 -3.20 -7.90
N TYR A 36 30.70 -3.46 -6.83
CA TYR A 36 30.69 -2.70 -5.58
C TYR A 36 30.97 -3.63 -4.40
N PRO A 37 32.24 -4.03 -4.19
CA PRO A 37 32.59 -4.94 -3.09
C PRO A 37 32.42 -4.29 -1.71
N ASP A 38 32.55 -2.97 -1.62
CA ASP A 38 32.47 -2.22 -0.35
C ASP A 38 31.02 -2.10 0.16
N ASP A 39 30.04 -2.06 -0.75
CA ASP A 39 28.61 -1.91 -0.45
C ASP A 39 27.77 -3.05 -1.08
N PRO A 40 27.91 -4.29 -0.58
CA PRO A 40 27.20 -5.41 -1.16
C PRO A 40 25.70 -5.33 -0.88
N ILE A 41 24.91 -5.73 -1.87
CA ILE A 41 23.47 -5.89 -1.76
C ILE A 41 23.10 -7.35 -1.61
N THR A 42 21.86 -7.58 -1.18
CA THR A 42 21.24 -8.89 -1.14
C THR A 42 20.21 -9.05 -2.24
N GLN A 43 19.88 -10.30 -2.59
CA GLN A 43 18.80 -10.62 -3.53
C GLN A 43 17.47 -9.97 -3.13
N SER A 44 17.17 -9.91 -1.83
CA SER A 44 15.97 -9.25 -1.30
C SER A 44 15.91 -7.77 -1.63
N THR A 45 17.08 -7.10 -1.70
CA THR A 45 17.18 -5.69 -2.07
C THR A 45 16.85 -5.49 -3.55
N VAL A 46 17.38 -6.36 -4.42
CA VAL A 46 17.05 -6.39 -5.86
C VAL A 46 15.55 -6.60 -6.06
N SER A 47 14.95 -7.57 -5.35
CA SER A 47 13.52 -7.85 -5.41
C SER A 47 12.66 -6.63 -5.03
N LYS A 48 12.98 -5.98 -3.91
CA LYS A 48 12.26 -4.78 -3.45
C LYS A 48 12.38 -3.62 -4.43
N ILE A 49 13.55 -3.38 -5.02
CA ILE A 49 13.75 -2.32 -6.03
C ILE A 49 12.91 -2.62 -7.28
N LYS A 50 12.94 -3.87 -7.76
CA LYS A 50 12.12 -4.31 -8.90
C LYS A 50 10.63 -4.11 -8.64
N SER A 51 10.13 -4.55 -7.49
CA SER A 51 8.70 -4.42 -7.14
C SER A 51 8.30 -2.95 -7.03
N LYS A 52 9.08 -2.14 -6.30
CA LYS A 52 8.82 -0.71 -6.16
C LYS A 52 8.79 0.01 -7.52
N PHE A 53 9.74 -0.29 -8.41
CA PHE A 53 9.77 0.31 -9.73
C PHE A 53 8.55 -0.09 -10.57
N ARG A 54 8.10 -1.34 -10.48
CA ARG A 54 6.87 -1.78 -11.16
C ARG A 54 5.60 -1.12 -10.62
N GLU A 55 5.57 -0.81 -9.33
CA GLU A 55 4.41 -0.22 -8.66
C GLU A 55 4.33 1.31 -8.87
N THR A 56 5.45 2.01 -8.70
CA THR A 56 5.49 3.49 -8.70
C THR A 56 6.02 4.07 -10.01
N GLY A 57 6.80 3.31 -10.80
CA GLY A 57 7.51 3.83 -11.97
C GLY A 57 8.69 4.75 -11.63
N ASP A 58 8.98 4.97 -10.34
CA ASP A 58 10.05 5.84 -9.85
C ASP A 58 11.11 5.03 -9.08
N VAL A 59 12.35 5.47 -9.21
CA VAL A 59 13.54 4.93 -8.56
C VAL A 59 13.87 5.68 -7.26
N LYS A 60 13.41 6.93 -7.14
CA LYS A 60 13.59 7.77 -5.95
C LYS A 60 12.86 7.20 -4.76
N ASP A 61 13.37 7.46 -3.56
CA ASP A 61 12.62 7.09 -2.36
C ASP A 61 11.37 7.93 -2.24
N LEU A 62 10.25 7.23 -2.04
CA LEU A 62 9.03 7.88 -1.62
C LEU A 62 9.29 8.50 -0.26
N PRO A 63 8.77 9.73 -0.01
CA PRO A 63 8.76 10.26 1.33
C PRO A 63 8.11 9.22 2.23
N LYS A 64 8.79 8.83 3.31
CA LYS A 64 8.17 7.96 4.32
C LYS A 64 6.88 8.65 4.73
N SER A 65 5.74 7.98 4.50
CA SER A 65 4.47 8.42 5.07
C SER A 65 4.61 8.32 6.58
N GLY A 66 5.14 9.39 7.18
CA GLY A 66 5.28 9.52 8.60
C GLY A 66 3.92 9.79 9.21
N ARG A 67 3.76 9.42 10.48
CA ARG A 67 2.64 9.86 11.31
C ARG A 67 2.60 11.39 11.25
N LEU A 68 1.55 11.94 10.65
CA LEU A 68 1.28 13.38 10.68
C LEU A 68 1.40 13.85 12.13
N LYS A 69 2.37 14.74 12.41
CA LYS A 69 2.39 15.47 13.69
C LYS A 69 1.15 16.35 13.67
N ILE A 70 0.11 15.92 14.37
CA ILE A 70 -1.03 16.78 14.70
C ILE A 70 -0.47 17.85 15.64
N THR A 71 -0.20 19.04 15.09
CA THR A 71 0.05 20.24 15.89
C THR A 71 -1.22 20.54 16.67
N HIS A 72 -1.06 20.86 17.95
CA HIS A 72 -2.17 21.03 18.91
C HIS A 72 -3.26 21.99 18.43
N ASP A 73 -2.89 22.96 17.59
CA ASP A 73 -3.79 23.99 17.04
C ASP A 73 -4.88 23.42 16.12
N LYS A 74 -4.65 22.29 15.46
CA LYS A 74 -5.67 21.63 14.60
C LYS A 74 -6.58 20.67 15.35
N LYS A 75 -6.20 20.29 16.57
CA LYS A 75 -7.00 19.39 17.41
C LYS A 75 -8.18 20.12 18.07
N ILE A 76 -8.03 21.42 18.30
CA ILE A 76 -9.07 22.25 18.93
C ILE A 76 -10.23 22.48 17.96
N ASP A 77 -9.93 22.72 16.68
CA ASP A 77 -10.95 23.02 15.66
C ASP A 77 -11.93 21.85 15.43
N THR A 78 -11.45 20.61 15.58
CA THR A 78 -12.31 19.42 15.49
C THR A 78 -13.12 19.15 16.75
N VAL A 79 -12.68 19.62 17.93
CA VAL A 79 -13.44 19.48 19.18
C VAL A 79 -14.46 20.61 19.32
N LEU A 80 -14.11 21.84 18.94
CA LEU A 80 -15.01 23.00 18.99
C LEU A 80 -16.20 22.84 18.03
N SER A 81 -15.97 22.27 16.84
CA SER A 81 -17.04 22.01 15.86
C SER A 81 -18.03 20.93 16.32
N MET A 82 -17.67 20.11 17.32
CA MET A 82 -18.60 19.17 17.97
C MET A 82 -19.43 19.86 19.06
N GLU A 83 -18.85 20.85 19.77
CA GLU A 83 -19.49 21.52 20.90
C GLU A 83 -20.46 22.64 20.49
N GLU A 84 -20.29 23.27 19.31
CA GLU A 84 -21.21 24.29 18.79
C GLU A 84 -22.59 23.73 18.35
N SER A 85 -22.76 22.41 18.32
CA SER A 85 -24.06 21.78 18.03
C SER A 85 -24.92 21.50 19.28
N ALA A 86 -24.42 21.79 20.49
CA ALA A 86 -25.14 21.49 21.73
C ALA A 86 -26.23 22.52 22.11
N GLN A 87 -26.23 23.70 21.49
CA GLN A 87 -27.15 24.78 21.85
C GLN A 87 -28.11 25.18 20.73
N THR A 88 -28.85 24.23 20.17
CA THR A 88 -30.25 24.41 19.73
C THR A 88 -30.72 23.16 18.99
N ARG A 89 -31.40 22.25 19.68
CA ARG A 89 -32.55 21.50 19.15
C ARG A 89 -33.13 20.63 20.25
N LYS A 90 -34.20 21.14 20.85
CA LYS A 90 -35.14 20.34 21.64
C LYS A 90 -35.79 19.28 20.72
N VAL A 91 -35.73 18.03 21.18
CA VAL A 91 -36.72 16.96 21.04
C VAL A 91 -36.92 16.39 19.63
N THR A 92 -36.59 15.10 19.44
CA THR A 92 -37.56 13.98 19.38
C THR A 92 -36.78 12.66 19.26
N SER A 93 -37.07 11.70 20.12
CA SER A 93 -36.50 10.35 20.14
C SER A 93 -36.84 9.55 18.87
N ILE A 94 -35.84 9.06 18.14
CA ILE A 94 -36.02 8.11 17.04
C ILE A 94 -35.59 6.72 17.52
N GLN A 95 -36.58 5.84 17.64
CA GLN A 95 -36.44 4.42 17.96
C GLN A 95 -35.83 3.67 16.76
N ILE A 96 -34.63 3.09 16.90
CA ILE A 96 -34.05 2.23 15.86
C ILE A 96 -34.61 0.82 16.06
N THR A 97 -35.58 0.44 15.22
CA THR A 97 -36.14 -0.91 15.17
C THR A 97 -35.37 -1.74 14.14
N THR A 98 -34.67 -2.79 14.58
CA THR A 98 -33.97 -3.74 13.71
C THR A 98 -34.96 -4.71 13.08
N LYS A 99 -35.35 -4.48 11.82
CA LYS A 99 -36.18 -5.43 11.06
C LYS A 99 -35.34 -6.56 10.49
N SER A 100 -35.46 -7.73 11.12
CA SER A 100 -35.12 -9.05 10.56
C SER A 100 -35.99 -9.33 9.33
N LEU A 101 -35.37 -9.68 8.20
CA LEU A 101 -36.09 -10.20 7.04
C LEU A 101 -35.48 -11.53 6.60
N ARG A 102 -36.15 -12.61 7.01
CA ARG A 102 -36.00 -13.95 6.43
C ARG A 102 -36.46 -13.92 4.98
N MET A 103 -35.63 -14.40 4.06
CA MET A 103 -36.09 -14.81 2.73
C MET A 103 -36.23 -16.33 2.72
N THR A 104 -37.48 -16.79 2.76
CA THR A 104 -37.87 -18.18 2.46
C THR A 104 -38.27 -18.30 0.99
N SER A 105 -37.88 -19.44 0.43
CA SER A 105 -37.97 -19.92 -0.95
C SER A 105 -39.32 -19.74 -1.66
N ILE A 106 -39.23 -19.60 -2.98
CA ILE A 106 -40.32 -19.87 -3.93
C ILE A 106 -39.72 -20.74 -5.06
N VAL A 107 -40.22 -21.99 -5.11
CA VAL A 107 -40.42 -22.93 -6.25
C VAL A 107 -39.60 -22.72 -7.53
N GLY A 108 -39.00 -23.71 -8.17
CA GLY A 108 -39.19 -25.15 -8.16
C GLY A 108 -38.91 -25.70 -9.57
N LEU A 109 -38.47 -26.96 -9.62
CA LEU A 109 -38.68 -27.93 -10.70
C LEU A 109 -37.59 -28.14 -11.78
N ASN A 110 -36.87 -29.27 -11.57
CA ASN A 110 -36.35 -30.28 -12.52
C ASN A 110 -35.23 -29.91 -13.51
N PHE A 111 -34.11 -30.65 -13.45
CA PHE A 111 -33.92 -31.89 -14.23
C PHE A 111 -32.55 -32.55 -13.91
N VAL A 112 -32.59 -33.84 -13.60
CA VAL A 112 -31.45 -34.75 -13.40
C VAL A 112 -30.80 -35.10 -14.74
N LYS A 113 -29.47 -35.13 -14.84
CA LYS A 113 -28.78 -35.96 -15.84
C LYS A 113 -27.37 -36.34 -15.41
N ALA A 114 -27.04 -37.60 -15.74
CA ALA A 114 -25.79 -38.35 -15.64
C ALA A 114 -25.57 -39.09 -14.31
#